data_AF-A0A965QC04-F1
#
_entry.id   AF-A0A965QC04-F1
#
_cell.length_a   1.000
_cell.length_b   1.000
_cell.length_c   1.000
_cell.angle_alpha   90.00
_cell.angle_beta   90.00
_cell.angle_gamma   90.00
#
_symmetry.space_group_name_H-M   'P 1'
#
loop_
_entity.id
_entity.type
_entity.pdbx_description
1 polymer ?
#
loop_
_entity_poly.entity_id
_entity_poly.type
_entity_poly.pdbx_seq_one_letter_code
_entity_poly.pdbx_strand_id
1 'polypeptide(L)'
;MNTTRSTPRELHGLLALGLLTISSMQLLAQTPVTLTLGGAARMAAQGNAAPIAAKERVAQADARVRQRLADFLPNLSVGFSDVERNFNSASMGISFRDATTGKFLFDP
;
A
#
# COMPACT_ATOMS: atom_id res chain seq x y z
N MET A 1 7.06 24.82 -32.27
CA MET A 1 7.69 23.70 -31.54
C MET A 1 7.16 22.41 -32.18
N ASN A 2 7.76 21.97 -33.29
CA ASN A 2 7.21 20.92 -34.14
C ASN A 2 7.98 19.61 -33.96
N THR A 3 7.21 18.60 -33.57
CA THR A 3 7.53 17.20 -33.34
C THR A 3 8.03 16.49 -34.60
N THR A 4 9.24 15.94 -34.52
CA THR A 4 9.84 15.04 -35.52
C THR A 4 9.08 13.72 -35.55
N ARG A 5 8.33 13.46 -36.64
CA ARG A 5 7.75 12.15 -36.95
C ARG A 5 8.89 11.20 -37.36
N SER A 6 9.26 10.27 -36.49
CA SER A 6 10.12 9.14 -36.84
C SER A 6 9.33 8.13 -37.69
N THR A 7 9.95 7.65 -38.77
CA THR A 7 9.34 6.71 -39.71
C THR A 7 9.41 5.27 -39.15
N PRO A 8 8.50 4.37 -39.54
CA PRO A 8 8.41 3.03 -38.92
C PRO A 8 9.68 2.18 -39.09
N ARG A 9 10.56 2.46 -40.06
CA ARG A 9 11.80 1.70 -40.28
C ARG A 9 12.87 1.97 -39.21
N GLU A 10 12.94 3.20 -38.71
CA GLU A 10 13.85 3.60 -37.62
C GLU A 10 13.49 2.92 -36.29
N LEU A 11 12.19 2.74 -36.05
CA LEU A 11 11.66 2.11 -34.85
C LEU A 11 12.05 0.62 -34.78
N HIS A 12 12.01 -0.09 -35.91
CA HIS A 12 12.43 -1.49 -35.98
C HIS A 12 13.94 -1.64 -35.82
N GLY A 13 14.72 -0.71 -36.37
CA GLY A 13 16.19 -0.72 -36.21
C GLY A 13 16.63 -0.53 -34.76
N LEU A 14 16.02 0.43 -34.05
CA LEU A 14 16.25 0.65 -32.62
C LEU A 14 15.79 -0.52 -31.76
N LEU A 15 14.63 -1.11 -32.08
CA LEU A 15 14.12 -2.30 -31.38
C LEU A 15 15.04 -3.51 -31.59
N ALA A 16 15.52 -3.74 -32.82
CA ALA A 16 16.43 -4.84 -33.13
C ALA A 16 17.80 -4.67 -32.46
N LEU A 17 18.32 -3.44 -32.41
CA LEU A 17 19.58 -3.14 -31.71
C LEU A 17 19.42 -3.30 -30.19
N GLY A 18 18.27 -2.90 -29.63
CA GLY A 18 17.92 -3.14 -28.23
C GLY A 18 17.79 -4.63 -27.89
N LEU A 19 17.20 -5.43 -28.77
CA LEU A 19 17.10 -6.88 -28.57
C LEU A 19 18.49 -7.56 -28.60
N LEU A 20 19.36 -7.16 -29.53
CA LEU A 20 20.68 -7.75 -29.71
C LEU A 20 21.62 -7.50 -28.51
N THR A 21 21.52 -6.32 -27.88
CA THR A 21 22.31 -5.99 -26.68
C THR A 21 21.83 -6.75 -25.43
N ILE A 22 20.53 -7.01 -25.32
CA ILE A 22 19.96 -7.81 -24.22
C ILE A 22 20.40 -9.28 -24.34
N SER A 23 20.38 -9.84 -25.55
CA SER A 23 20.78 -11.24 -25.77
C SER A 23 22.27 -11.50 -25.52
N SER A 24 23.14 -10.53 -25.80
CA SER A 24 24.59 -10.68 -25.56
C SER A 24 24.96 -10.62 -24.07
N MET A 25 24.17 -9.95 -23.24
CA MET A 25 24.36 -9.96 -21.78
C MET A 25 23.96 -11.30 -21.13
N GLN A 26 23.01 -12.04 -21.71
CA GLN A 26 22.58 -13.33 -21.18
C GLN A 26 23.65 -14.42 -21.34
N LEU A 27 24.51 -14.33 -22.37
CA LEU A 27 25.54 -15.34 -22.64
C LEU A 27 26.74 -15.23 -21.68
N LEU A 28 27.10 -14.03 -21.23
CA LEU A 28 28.16 -13.83 -20.23
C LEU A 28 27.76 -14.34 -18.83
N ALA A 29 26.46 -14.39 -18.53
CA ALA A 29 25.93 -14.86 -17.24
C ALA A 29 25.96 -16.41 -17.10
N GLN A 30 26.24 -17.14 -18.18
CA GLN A 30 26.20 -18.61 -18.22
C GLN A 30 27.58 -19.26 -18.14
N THR A 31 28.65 -18.51 -17.84
CA THR A 31 29.97 -19.11 -17.67
C THR A 31 29.97 -20.02 -16.42
N PRO A 32 30.24 -21.32 -16.54
CA PRO A 32 30.25 -22.24 -15.41
C PRO A 32 31.45 -21.91 -14.53
N VAL A 33 31.23 -21.16 -13.46
CA VAL A 33 32.25 -20.92 -12.44
C VAL A 33 32.39 -22.20 -11.62
N THR A 34 33.57 -22.82 -11.65
CA THR A 34 33.89 -23.94 -10.76
C THR A 34 34.13 -23.38 -9.35
N LEU A 35 33.08 -23.37 -8.51
CA LEU A 35 33.23 -23.00 -7.11
C LEU A 35 33.71 -24.20 -6.29
N THR A 36 34.65 -23.94 -5.39
CA THR A 36 34.95 -24.87 -4.30
C THR A 36 33.71 -25.02 -3.41
N LEU A 37 33.57 -26.15 -2.69
CA LEU A 37 32.45 -26.37 -1.77
C LEU A 37 32.28 -25.21 -0.77
N GLY A 38 33.39 -24.70 -0.24
CA GLY A 38 33.39 -23.53 0.65
C GLY A 38 32.96 -22.24 -0.04
N GLY A 39 33.34 -22.03 -1.30
CA GLY A 39 32.86 -20.92 -2.12
C GLY A 39 31.35 -20.99 -2.38
N ALA A 40 30.84 -22.18 -2.72
CA ALA A 40 29.41 -22.41 -2.92
C ALA A 40 28.62 -22.19 -1.62
N ALA A 41 29.13 -22.65 -0.47
CA ALA A 41 28.52 -22.41 0.83
C ALA A 41 28.50 -20.91 1.20
N ARG A 42 29.58 -20.17 0.93
CA ARG A 42 29.64 -18.73 1.16
C ARG A 42 28.69 -17.95 0.24
N MET A 43 28.61 -18.32 -1.03
CA MET A 43 27.69 -17.73 -2.00
C MET A 43 26.23 -18.04 -1.64
N ALA A 44 25.95 -19.28 -1.25
CA ALA A 44 24.64 -19.67 -0.74
C ALA A 44 24.29 -18.87 0.52
N ALA A 45 25.20 -18.73 1.48
CA ALA A 45 24.96 -17.94 2.69
C ALA A 45 24.67 -16.45 2.39
N GLN A 46 25.33 -15.86 1.40
CA GLN A 46 25.08 -14.47 0.98
C GLN A 46 23.74 -14.30 0.28
N GLY A 47 23.31 -15.28 -0.52
CA GLY A 47 22.02 -15.28 -1.21
C GLY A 47 20.86 -15.87 -0.41
N ASN A 48 21.10 -16.39 0.80
CA ASN A 48 20.08 -17.11 1.55
C ASN A 48 19.13 -16.15 2.28
N ALA A 49 17.88 -16.12 1.84
CA ALA A 49 16.80 -15.37 2.48
C ALA A 49 16.20 -16.08 3.71
N ALA A 50 16.47 -17.37 3.94
CA ALA A 50 15.93 -18.13 5.06
C ALA A 50 16.23 -17.54 6.46
N PRO A 51 17.48 -17.11 6.79
CA PRO A 51 17.75 -16.47 8.08
C PRO A 51 17.02 -15.13 8.25
N ILE A 52 16.81 -14.39 7.16
CA ILE A 52 16.04 -13.13 7.19
C ILE A 52 14.57 -13.44 7.49
N ALA A 53 13.98 -14.40 6.76
CA ALA A 53 12.61 -14.84 7.01
C ALA A 53 12.41 -15.40 8.42
N ALA A 54 13.41 -16.10 8.98
CA ALA A 54 13.37 -16.58 10.36
C ALA A 54 13.34 -15.41 11.36
N LYS A 55 14.16 -14.37 11.16
CA LYS A 55 14.13 -13.16 11.99
C LYS A 55 12.77 -12.46 11.94
N GLU A 56 12.18 -12.35 10.75
CA GLU A 56 10.85 -11.76 10.59
C GLU A 56 9.77 -12.56 11.33
N ARG A 57 9.82 -13.89 11.30
CA ARG A 57 8.88 -14.73 12.08
C ARG A 57 9.03 -14.52 13.58
N VAL A 58 10.26 -14.34 14.07
CA VAL A 58 10.52 -14.03 15.48
C VAL A 58 9.96 -12.65 15.83
N ALA A 59 10.20 -11.64 15.00
CA ALA A 59 9.66 -10.28 15.21
C ALA A 59 8.12 -10.28 15.25
N GLN A 60 7.48 -11.05 14.37
CA GLN A 60 6.03 -11.22 14.38
C GLN A 60 5.53 -11.91 15.65
N ALA A 61 6.23 -12.93 16.14
CA ALA A 61 5.87 -13.61 17.39
C ALA A 61 5.98 -12.66 18.59
N ASP A 62 7.06 -11.88 18.65
CA ASP A 62 7.28 -10.88 19.70
C ASP A 62 6.20 -9.77 19.67
N ALA A 63 5.79 -9.32 18.49
CA ALA A 63 4.68 -8.39 18.34
C ALA A 63 3.36 -8.95 18.91
N ARG A 64 3.05 -10.24 18.67
CA ARG A 64 1.87 -10.89 19.25
C ARG A 64 1.96 -10.97 20.78
N VAL A 65 3.14 -11.23 21.33
CA VAL A 65 3.36 -11.22 22.79
C VAL A 65 3.11 -9.83 23.36
N ARG A 66 3.67 -8.78 22.75
CA ARG A 66 3.43 -7.39 23.18
C ARG A 66 1.97 -6.99 23.12
N GLN A 67 1.23 -7.42 22.09
CA GLN A 67 -0.21 -7.20 22.00
C GLN A 67 -0.95 -7.85 23.17
N ARG A 68 -0.64 -9.11 23.50
CA ARG A 68 -1.21 -9.79 24.68
C ARG A 68 -0.88 -9.10 25.99
N LEU A 69 0.32 -8.54 26.11
CA LEU A 69 0.72 -7.79 27.29
C LEU A 69 -0.01 -6.45 27.38
N ALA A 70 -0.26 -5.79 26.24
CA ALA A 70 -1.02 -4.54 26.20
C ALA A 70 -2.48 -4.73 26.65
N ASP A 71 -3.06 -5.92 26.45
CA ASP A 71 -4.41 -6.25 26.96
C ASP A 71 -4.50 -6.17 28.50
N PHE A 72 -3.39 -6.31 29.22
CA PHE A 72 -3.36 -6.17 30.69
C PHE A 72 -3.11 -4.74 31.18
N LEU A 73 -2.79 -3.81 30.27
CA LEU A 73 -2.54 -2.42 30.62
C LEU A 73 -3.82 -1.61 30.42
N PRO A 74 -4.08 -0.60 31.26
CA PRO A 74 -5.19 0.31 31.02
C PRO A 74 -4.97 1.04 29.69
N ASN A 75 -5.98 0.99 28.83
CA ASN A 75 -5.99 1.72 27.56
C ASN A 75 -6.45 3.16 27.81
N LEU A 76 -5.60 4.13 27.49
CA LEU A 76 -5.97 5.54 27.46
C LEU A 76 -6.24 5.94 26.00
N SER A 77 -7.50 6.25 25.69
CA SER A 77 -7.92 6.77 24.40
C SER A 77 -8.75 8.03 24.58
N VAL A 78 -8.61 8.97 23.64
CA VAL A 78 -9.38 10.22 23.60
C VAL A 78 -10.19 10.22 22.32
N GLY A 79 -11.50 10.35 22.45
CA GLY A 79 -12.44 10.47 21.33
C GLY A 79 -13.32 11.70 21.51
N PHE A 80 -13.58 12.41 20.41
CA PHE A 80 -14.57 13.48 20.35
C PHE A 80 -15.76 12.95 19.54
N SER A 81 -16.97 13.08 20.08
CA SER A 81 -18.20 12.72 19.39
C SER A 81 -19.13 13.92 19.42
N ASP A 82 -19.52 14.37 18.23
CA ASP A 82 -20.58 15.36 18.05
C ASP A 82 -21.81 14.62 17.49
N VAL A 83 -22.97 14.84 18.10
CA VAL A 83 -24.22 14.15 17.78
C VAL A 83 -25.29 15.20 17.57
N GLU A 84 -25.51 15.55 16.31
CA GLU A 84 -26.65 16.38 15.91
C GLU A 84 -27.87 15.50 15.67
N ARG A 85 -28.97 15.79 16.40
CA ARG A 85 -30.27 15.15 16.17
C ARG A 85 -31.22 16.15 15.54
N ASN A 86 -31.54 15.96 14.26
CA ASN A 86 -32.57 16.71 13.57
C ASN A 86 -33.94 16.08 13.86
N PHE A 87 -34.75 16.72 14.71
CA PHE A 87 -36.12 16.28 14.97
C PHE A 87 -37.06 16.87 13.91
N ASN A 88 -37.51 16.05 12.98
CA ASN A 88 -38.57 16.44 12.05
C ASN A 88 -39.89 16.56 12.82
N SER A 89 -40.28 17.79 13.14
CA SER A 89 -41.54 18.08 13.86
C SER A 89 -42.77 17.97 12.95
N ALA A 90 -42.59 18.11 11.63
CA ALA A 90 -43.66 17.92 10.66
C ALA A 90 -44.15 16.47 10.60
N SER A 91 -43.26 15.47 10.74
CA SER A 91 -43.65 14.06 10.78
C SER A 91 -44.34 13.64 12.10
N MET A 92 -44.13 14.39 13.18
CA MET A 92 -44.82 14.21 14.46
C MET A 92 -46.15 14.98 14.54
N GLY A 93 -46.54 15.69 13.47
CA GLY A 93 -47.76 16.51 13.46
C GLY A 93 -47.67 17.76 14.33
N ILE A 94 -46.48 18.16 14.77
CA ILE A 94 -46.25 19.35 15.60
C ILE A 94 -45.77 20.48 14.70
N SER A 95 -46.67 21.42 14.40
CA SER A 95 -46.35 22.60 13.61
C SER A 95 -46.03 23.79 14.52
N PHE A 96 -44.79 24.25 14.52
CA PHE A 96 -44.42 25.46 15.28
C PHE A 96 -44.89 26.71 14.53
N ARG A 97 -45.80 27.46 15.15
CA ARG A 97 -46.35 28.72 14.61
C ARG A 97 -45.68 29.90 15.30
N ASP A 98 -45.37 30.92 14.53
CA ASP A 98 -44.98 32.24 15.05
C ASP A 98 -46.16 32.82 15.86
N ALA A 99 -45.94 33.13 17.14
CA ALA A 99 -46.96 33.68 18.03
C ALA A 99 -47.45 35.08 17.61
N THR A 100 -46.66 35.81 16.80
CA THR A 100 -46.96 37.19 16.38
C THR A 100 -47.58 37.21 14.99
N THR A 101 -47.08 36.37 14.08
CA THR A 101 -47.47 36.38 12.65
C THR A 101 -48.45 35.25 12.30
N GLY A 102 -48.57 34.22 13.14
CA GLY A 102 -49.42 33.04 12.91
C GLY A 102 -48.97 32.11 11.77
N LYS A 103 -47.90 32.48 11.07
CA LYS A 103 -47.27 31.68 10.01
C LYS A 103 -46.41 30.56 10.60
N PHE A 104 -46.29 29.45 9.88
CA PHE A 104 -45.40 28.35 10.29
C PHE A 104 -43.94 28.80 10.20
N LEU A 105 -43.16 28.47 11.23
CA LEU A 105 -41.73 28.83 11.33
C LEU A 105 -40.84 27.96 10.42
N PHE A 106 -41.37 26.81 10.01
CA PHE A 106 -40.70 25.86 9.14
C PHE A 106 -41.58 25.65 7.91
N ASP A 107 -40.98 25.79 6.73
CA ASP A 107 -41.58 25.38 5.47
C ASP A 107 -41.55 23.84 5.44
N PRO A 108 -42.69 23.14 5.21
CA PRO A 108 -42.74 21.67 5.22
C PRO A 108 -41.78 20.99 4.23
#